data_AF-A0A7L8AJU0-F1
#
_entry.id   AF-A0A7L8AJU0-F1
#
_cell.length_a   1.000
_cell.length_b   1.000
_cell.length_c   1.000
_cell.angle_alpha   90.00
_cell.angle_beta   90.00
_cell.angle_gamma   90.00
#
_symmetry.space_group_name_H-M   'P 1'
#
loop_
_entity.id
_entity.type
_entity.pdbx_description
1 polymer ?
#
loop_
_entity_poly.entity_id
_entity_poly.type
_entity_poly.pdbx_seq_one_letter_code
_entity_poly.pdbx_strand_id
1 'polypeptide(L)'
;MKTKLILLILLTLSFVNCTTKENKEHKTICLQYNIFNIKNIKDGDTLKIDSFVFVHKDNITKENSSFVLPSFEPTLISEGDKKLKEKMNNIDMAVILVKHLNTTGLYEFSNFNQTNVNGIINIKRKDGERISIEKNDDYPLKIFCLD
;
A
#
# COMPACT_ATOMS: atom_id res chain seq x y z
N MET A 1 -2.01 29.26 -39.33
CA MET A 1 -1.61 27.89 -38.90
C MET A 1 -1.06 27.80 -37.47
N LYS A 2 -0.71 28.91 -36.78
CA LYS A 2 -0.12 28.86 -35.42
C LYS A 2 -1.13 28.65 -34.28
N THR A 3 -2.39 29.04 -34.46
CA THR A 3 -3.45 28.93 -33.44
C THR A 3 -4.00 27.52 -33.24
N LYS A 4 -3.95 26.66 -34.26
CA LYS A 4 -4.38 25.25 -34.13
C LYS A 4 -3.41 24.38 -33.32
N LEU A 5 -2.12 24.75 -33.27
CA LEU A 5 -1.09 24.01 -32.53
C LEU A 5 -1.19 24.25 -31.01
N ILE A 6 -1.55 25.47 -30.60
CA ILE A 6 -1.70 25.84 -29.18
C ILE A 6 -2.91 25.11 -28.56
N LEU A 7 -4.00 24.94 -29.31
CA LEU A 7 -5.18 24.23 -28.84
C LEU A 7 -4.92 22.73 -28.63
N LEU A 8 -4.03 22.12 -29.44
CA LEU A 8 -3.64 20.72 -29.31
C LEU A 8 -2.78 20.49 -28.06
N ILE A 9 -1.89 21.43 -27.73
CA ILE A 9 -1.06 21.38 -26.52
C ILE A 9 -1.91 21.53 -25.26
N LEU A 10 -2.89 22.44 -25.25
CA LEU A 10 -3.82 22.59 -24.13
C LEU A 10 -4.68 21.33 -23.89
N LEU A 11 -5.08 20.62 -24.95
CA LEU A 11 -5.88 19.40 -24.82
C LEU A 11 -5.07 18.23 -24.21
N THR A 12 -3.76 18.16 -24.48
CA THR A 12 -2.90 17.11 -23.93
C THR A 12 -2.52 17.31 -22.46
N LEU A 13 -2.58 18.55 -21.95
CA LEU A 13 -2.37 18.86 -20.53
C LEU A 13 -3.56 18.49 -19.63
N SER A 14 -4.70 18.09 -20.20
CA SER A 14 -5.88 17.62 -19.45
C SER A 14 -5.75 16.16 -18.97
N PHE A 15 -4.72 15.43 -19.39
CA PHE A 15 -4.43 14.06 -18.93
C PHE A 15 -3.37 14.02 -17.82
N VAL A 16 -3.27 15.06 -16.99
CA VAL A 16 -2.68 14.86 -15.67
C VAL A 16 -3.62 13.90 -14.96
N ASN A 17 -3.21 12.62 -14.87
CA ASN A 17 -3.85 11.64 -13.99
C ASN A 17 -3.93 12.29 -12.61
N CYS A 18 -5.11 12.86 -12.31
CA CYS A 18 -5.45 13.31 -11.00
C CYS A 18 -5.74 12.02 -10.23
N THR A 19 -4.69 11.33 -9.80
CA THR A 19 -4.81 10.36 -8.72
C THR A 19 -5.20 11.17 -7.51
N THR A 20 -6.50 11.24 -7.27
CA THR A 20 -7.06 11.68 -6.00
C THR A 20 -6.40 10.84 -4.92
N LYS A 21 -5.79 11.56 -3.97
CA LYS A 21 -5.09 10.98 -2.83
C LYS A 21 -5.99 11.16 -1.62
N GLU A 22 -6.36 10.06 -0.99
CA GLU A 22 -6.98 10.09 0.32
C GLU A 22 -5.89 10.36 1.36
N ASN A 23 -5.99 11.48 2.07
CA ASN A 23 -5.15 11.82 3.23
C ASN A 23 -5.97 11.67 4.51
N LYS A 24 -5.53 10.79 5.41
CA LYS A 24 -6.12 10.65 6.75
C LYS A 24 -5.07 10.82 7.81
N GLU A 25 -5.40 11.58 8.84
CA GLU A 25 -4.55 11.80 10.00
C GLU A 25 -5.30 11.47 11.29
N HIS A 26 -4.81 10.53 12.09
CA HIS A 26 -5.38 10.19 13.40
C HIS A 26 -4.28 9.73 14.38
N LYS A 27 -4.57 9.81 15.70
CA LYS A 27 -3.68 9.29 16.75
C LYS A 27 -3.62 7.75 16.74
N THR A 28 -4.77 7.12 16.48
CA THR A 28 -4.91 5.68 16.34
C THR A 28 -5.63 5.40 15.03
N ILE A 29 -5.10 4.48 14.23
CA ILE A 29 -5.67 4.08 12.95
C ILE A 29 -5.85 2.57 12.91
N CYS A 30 -7.00 2.14 12.38
CA CYS A 30 -7.27 0.78 11.97
C CYS A 30 -7.16 0.68 10.44
N LEU A 31 -6.36 -0.26 9.96
CA LEU A 31 -6.20 -0.57 8.54
C LEU A 31 -6.72 -1.96 8.25
N GLN A 32 -7.41 -2.12 7.12
CA GLN A 32 -7.80 -3.44 6.64
C GLN A 32 -7.89 -3.45 5.11
N TYR A 33 -7.23 -4.44 4.49
CA TYR A 33 -7.37 -4.65 3.05
C TYR A 33 -8.78 -5.17 2.72
N ASN A 34 -9.41 -4.58 1.70
CA ASN A 34 -10.73 -5.01 1.23
C ASN A 34 -10.59 -6.33 0.46
N ILE A 35 -11.14 -7.40 1.03
CA ILE A 35 -11.07 -8.78 0.51
C ILE A 35 -11.57 -8.87 -0.94
N PHE A 36 -12.63 -8.12 -1.31
CA PHE A 36 -13.22 -8.20 -2.64
C PHE A 36 -12.38 -7.50 -3.72
N ASN A 37 -11.57 -6.52 -3.32
CA ASN A 37 -10.82 -5.66 -4.22
C ASN A 37 -9.30 -5.84 -4.13
N ILE A 38 -8.81 -6.73 -3.26
CA ILE A 38 -7.37 -6.93 -3.06
C ILE A 38 -6.62 -7.34 -4.34
N LYS A 39 -7.33 -8.02 -5.26
CA LYS A 39 -6.84 -8.38 -6.60
C LYS A 39 -6.50 -7.18 -7.49
N ASN A 40 -6.92 -5.97 -7.10
CA ASN A 40 -6.64 -4.75 -7.84
C ASN A 40 -5.23 -4.21 -7.55
N ILE A 41 -4.53 -4.73 -6.53
CA ILE A 41 -3.15 -4.33 -6.21
C ILE A 41 -2.19 -4.92 -7.24
N LYS A 42 -1.50 -4.04 -7.97
CA LYS A 42 -0.60 -4.36 -9.08
C LYS A 42 0.84 -3.99 -8.77
N ASP A 43 1.76 -4.53 -9.57
CA ASP A 43 3.16 -4.10 -9.58
C ASP A 43 3.26 -2.58 -9.79
N GLY A 44 4.04 -1.92 -8.94
CA GLY A 44 4.24 -0.47 -8.98
C GLY A 44 3.21 0.36 -8.22
N ASP A 45 2.11 -0.23 -7.73
CA ASP A 45 1.20 0.47 -6.83
C ASP A 45 1.93 0.89 -5.55
N THR A 46 1.54 2.05 -5.01
CA THR A 46 2.19 2.63 -3.84
C THR A 46 1.22 2.92 -2.72
N LEU A 47 1.67 2.63 -1.49
CA LEU A 47 1.05 3.07 -0.25
C LEU A 47 2.10 3.88 0.51
N LYS A 48 1.75 5.07 0.98
CA LYS A 48 2.63 5.87 1.82
C LYS A 48 2.03 6.02 3.21
N ILE A 49 2.84 5.76 4.23
CA ILE A 49 2.50 5.94 5.64
C ILE A 49 3.61 6.79 6.26
N ASP A 50 3.27 8.00 6.71
CA ASP A 50 4.20 9.04 7.11
C ASP A 50 5.29 9.28 6.03
N SER A 51 6.57 9.13 6.37
CA SER A 51 7.69 9.27 5.43
C SER A 51 8.02 7.99 4.67
N PHE A 52 7.34 6.87 4.95
CA PHE A 52 7.66 5.58 4.34
C PHE A 52 6.80 5.33 3.10
N VAL A 53 7.44 5.03 1.99
CA VAL A 53 6.78 4.66 0.74
C VAL A 53 6.94 3.16 0.53
N PHE A 54 5.82 2.47 0.52
CA PHE A 54 5.70 1.06 0.23
C PHE A 54 5.36 0.87 -1.24
N VAL A 55 6.12 0.02 -1.94
CA VAL A 55 5.90 -0.27 -3.36
C VAL A 55 5.54 -1.73 -3.52
N HIS A 56 4.45 -1.99 -4.23
CA HIS A 56 4.03 -3.35 -4.56
C HIS A 56 4.88 -3.94 -5.67
N LYS A 57 5.28 -5.20 -5.51
CA LYS A 57 6.07 -5.93 -6.49
C LYS A 57 5.51 -7.30 -6.81
N ASP A 58 5.52 -7.63 -8.09
CA ASP A 58 5.29 -8.99 -8.57
C ASP A 58 6.51 -9.87 -8.26
N ASN A 59 7.73 -9.42 -8.58
CA ASN A 59 8.92 -10.24 -8.37
C ASN A 59 9.58 -9.90 -7.03
N ILE A 60 9.46 -10.81 -6.06
CA ILE A 60 10.03 -10.63 -4.74
C ILE A 60 11.28 -11.47 -4.60
N THR A 61 12.43 -10.80 -4.47
CA THR A 61 13.73 -11.45 -4.23
C THR A 61 14.21 -11.17 -2.81
N LYS A 62 15.19 -11.94 -2.34
CA LYS A 62 15.85 -11.69 -1.05
C LYS A 62 16.54 -10.32 -0.98
N GLU A 63 16.86 -9.72 -2.11
CA GLU A 63 17.53 -8.42 -2.22
C GLU A 63 16.54 -7.23 -2.23
N ASN A 64 15.24 -7.51 -2.25
CA ASN A 64 14.23 -6.45 -2.22
C ASN A 64 14.43 -5.57 -0.96
N SER A 65 14.39 -4.26 -1.15
CA SER A 65 14.64 -3.28 -0.09
C SER A 65 13.62 -3.38 1.06
N SER A 66 13.95 -2.75 2.19
CA SER A 66 12.97 -2.37 3.20
C SER A 66 11.81 -1.63 2.49
N PHE A 67 10.56 -1.99 2.78
CA PHE A 67 9.33 -1.40 2.23
C PHE A 67 8.85 -1.89 0.85
N VAL A 68 9.17 -3.13 0.46
CA VAL A 68 8.46 -3.81 -0.64
C VAL A 68 7.29 -4.62 -0.11
N LEU A 69 6.09 -4.41 -0.66
CA LEU A 69 4.92 -5.25 -0.42
C LEU A 69 4.69 -6.19 -1.62
N PRO A 70 4.10 -7.37 -1.43
CA PRO A 70 3.72 -8.21 -2.57
C PRO A 70 2.54 -7.59 -3.31
N SER A 71 2.47 -7.76 -4.63
CA SER A 71 1.20 -7.56 -5.35
C SER A 71 0.18 -8.66 -4.98
N PHE A 72 -0.97 -8.73 -5.66
CA PHE A 72 -1.92 -9.81 -5.38
C PHE A 72 -1.39 -11.21 -5.72
N GLU A 73 -0.59 -11.36 -6.78
CA GLU A 73 -0.06 -12.65 -7.22
C GLU A 73 1.44 -12.57 -7.50
N PRO A 74 2.27 -12.39 -6.46
CA PRO A 74 3.71 -12.26 -6.62
C PRO A 74 4.34 -13.58 -7.06
N THR A 75 5.48 -13.46 -7.73
CA THR A 75 6.49 -14.49 -7.95
C THR A 75 7.49 -14.46 -6.79
N LEU A 76 7.52 -15.53 -5.99
CA LEU A 76 8.29 -15.60 -4.74
C LEU A 76 9.70 -16.18 -4.92
N ILE A 77 9.87 -17.09 -5.89
CA ILE A 77 11.14 -17.76 -6.16
C ILE A 77 11.21 -18.02 -7.67
N SER A 78 12.35 -17.64 -8.27
CA SER A 78 12.72 -17.97 -9.65
C SER A 78 14.09 -18.64 -9.61
N GLU A 79 14.14 -19.95 -9.37
CA GLU A 79 15.36 -20.74 -9.56
C GLU A 79 15.32 -21.38 -10.96
N GLY A 80 16.14 -20.86 -11.87
CA GLY A 80 16.08 -21.22 -13.29
C GLY A 80 14.77 -20.78 -13.94
N ASP A 81 14.15 -21.69 -14.72
CA ASP A 81 12.89 -21.43 -15.45
C ASP A 81 11.61 -21.64 -14.61
N LYS A 82 11.74 -22.14 -13.37
CA LYS A 82 10.57 -22.42 -12.51
C LYS A 82 10.22 -21.18 -11.69
N LYS A 83 9.02 -20.64 -11.94
CA LYS A 83 8.45 -19.52 -11.20
C LYS A 83 7.36 -20.03 -10.27
N LEU A 84 7.52 -19.81 -8.96
CA LEU A 84 6.47 -20.04 -7.99
C LEU A 84 5.65 -18.77 -7.81
N LYS A 85 4.36 -18.85 -8.12
CA LYS A 85 3.38 -17.79 -7.86
C LYS A 85 2.46 -18.18 -6.73
N GLU A 86 2.19 -17.24 -5.83
CA GLU A 86 1.26 -17.43 -4.71
C GLU A 86 0.26 -16.27 -4.69
N LYS A 87 -1.00 -16.54 -4.39
CA LYS A 87 -2.02 -15.50 -4.24
C LYS A 87 -2.01 -14.98 -2.81
N MET A 88 -1.83 -13.68 -2.66
CA MET A 88 -1.89 -13.00 -1.37
C MET A 88 -3.34 -12.73 -0.98
N ASN A 89 -3.69 -13.07 0.25
CA ASN A 89 -4.95 -12.66 0.84
C ASN A 89 -4.77 -11.38 1.70
N ASN A 90 -5.87 -10.88 2.26
CA ASN A 90 -5.88 -9.66 3.07
C ASN A 90 -5.09 -9.78 4.37
N ILE A 91 -5.02 -10.99 4.94
CA ILE A 91 -4.26 -11.29 6.16
C ILE A 91 -2.77 -11.27 5.83
N ASP A 92 -2.34 -11.94 4.75
CA ASP A 92 -0.93 -11.99 4.35
C ASP A 92 -0.38 -10.58 4.11
N MET A 93 -1.14 -9.77 3.36
CA MET A 93 -0.80 -8.36 3.09
C MET A 93 -0.71 -7.54 4.38
N ALA A 94 -1.61 -7.77 5.32
CA ALA A 94 -1.61 -7.07 6.60
C ALA A 94 -0.39 -7.45 7.45
N VAL A 95 -0.08 -8.74 7.55
CA VAL A 95 1.07 -9.25 8.32
C VAL A 95 2.39 -8.72 7.76
N ILE A 96 2.56 -8.69 6.44
CA ILE A 96 3.77 -8.17 5.80
C ILE A 96 3.90 -6.67 6.04
N LEU A 97 2.81 -5.90 5.91
CA LEU A 97 2.82 -4.46 6.23
C LEU A 97 3.21 -4.20 7.69
N VAL A 98 2.64 -4.96 8.64
CA VAL A 98 3.01 -4.86 10.07
C VAL A 98 4.49 -5.16 10.28
N LYS A 99 5.03 -6.19 9.63
CA LYS A 99 6.47 -6.52 9.73
C LYS A 99 7.33 -5.32 9.34
N HIS A 100 7.05 -4.69 8.21
CA HIS A 100 7.80 -3.53 7.75
C HIS A 100 7.62 -2.31 8.66
N LEU A 101 6.38 -1.99 9.06
CA LEU A 101 6.13 -0.87 9.97
C LEU A 101 6.83 -1.10 11.32
N ASN A 102 6.86 -2.32 11.83
CA ASN A 102 7.55 -2.66 13.08
C ASN A 102 9.07 -2.43 13.00
N THR A 103 9.70 -2.67 11.85
CA THR A 103 11.14 -2.39 11.66
C THR A 103 11.50 -0.91 11.75
N THR A 104 10.55 0.00 11.58
CA THR A 104 10.80 1.44 11.72
C THR A 104 10.99 1.87 13.17
N GLY A 105 10.47 1.09 14.13
CA GLY A 105 10.45 1.44 15.55
C GLY A 105 9.49 2.57 15.93
N LEU A 106 8.82 3.24 14.97
CA LEU A 106 7.98 4.42 15.22
C LEU A 106 6.57 4.09 15.73
N TYR A 107 6.09 2.87 15.47
CA TYR A 107 4.70 2.50 15.71
C TYR A 107 4.56 1.51 16.86
N GLU A 108 3.46 1.65 17.59
CA GLU A 108 2.92 0.65 18.51
C GLU A 108 1.71 -0.02 17.86
N PHE A 109 1.67 -1.35 17.95
CA PHE A 109 0.57 -2.16 17.44
C PHE A 109 -0.25 -2.70 18.60
N SER A 110 -1.57 -2.62 18.49
CA SER A 110 -2.48 -3.28 19.43
C SER A 110 -3.16 -4.47 18.76
N ASN A 111 -3.43 -5.49 19.56
CA ASN A 111 -4.25 -6.63 19.15
C ASN A 111 -3.71 -7.41 17.93
N PHE A 112 -2.43 -7.84 17.97
CA PHE A 112 -1.79 -8.64 16.90
C PHE A 112 -2.60 -9.87 16.49
N ASN A 113 -3.37 -10.47 17.41
CA ASN A 113 -4.26 -11.57 17.09
C ASN A 113 -5.31 -11.20 16.04
N GLN A 114 -5.88 -9.99 16.09
CA GLN A 114 -6.78 -9.53 15.04
C GLN A 114 -6.07 -9.47 13.69
N THR A 115 -4.85 -8.92 13.63
CA THR A 115 -4.07 -8.91 12.37
C THR A 115 -3.95 -10.29 11.77
N ASN A 116 -3.61 -11.30 12.58
CA ASN A 116 -3.42 -12.67 12.11
C ASN A 116 -4.72 -13.41 11.76
N VAL A 117 -5.87 -12.98 12.29
CA VAL A 117 -7.16 -13.67 12.10
C VAL A 117 -8.02 -13.01 11.02
N ASN A 118 -8.04 -11.68 10.95
CA ASN A 118 -8.93 -10.93 10.07
C ASN A 118 -8.25 -9.80 9.27
N GLY A 119 -6.92 -9.67 9.40
CA GLY A 119 -6.14 -8.67 8.66
C GLY A 119 -6.35 -7.24 9.12
N ILE A 120 -6.92 -7.02 10.32
CA ILE A 120 -7.04 -5.68 10.90
C ILE A 120 -5.73 -5.31 11.59
N ILE A 121 -5.16 -4.18 11.19
CA ILE A 121 -3.96 -3.59 11.79
C ILE A 121 -4.40 -2.41 12.63
N ASN A 122 -4.14 -2.44 13.93
CA ASN A 122 -4.37 -1.30 14.81
C ASN A 122 -3.02 -0.68 15.16
N ILE A 123 -2.79 0.56 14.73
CA ILE A 123 -1.52 1.27 14.90
C ILE A 123 -1.72 2.65 15.50
N LYS A 124 -0.74 3.06 16.31
CA LYS A 124 -0.54 4.43 16.78
C LYS A 124 0.96 4.74 16.75
N ARG A 125 1.34 6.02 16.66
CA ARG A 125 2.75 6.40 16.83
C ARG A 125 3.14 6.40 18.31
N LYS A 126 4.38 6.01 18.59
CA LYS A 126 4.94 6.00 19.96
C LYS A 126 5.14 7.40 20.53
N ASP A 127 5.44 8.36 19.67
CA ASP A 127 5.61 9.77 20.03
C ASP A 127 4.27 10.52 20.21
N GLY A 128 3.13 9.87 19.93
CA GLY A 128 1.81 10.46 20.03
C GLY A 128 1.42 11.39 18.87
N GLU A 129 2.30 11.53 17.87
CA GLU A 129 2.00 12.28 16.65
C GLU A 129 0.91 11.58 15.82
N ARG A 130 0.28 12.34 14.92
CA ARG A 130 -0.72 11.79 13.99
C ARG A 130 -0.02 10.95 12.91
N ILE A 131 -0.65 9.85 12.51
CA ILE A 131 -0.20 9.03 11.37
C ILE A 131 -0.84 9.61 10.10
N SER A 132 -0.03 9.92 9.10
CA SER A 132 -0.49 10.31 7.77
C SER A 132 -0.49 9.10 6.82
N ILE A 133 -1.55 8.91 6.04
CA ILE A 133 -1.62 7.85 5.03
C ILE A 133 -2.02 8.44 3.69
N GLU A 134 -1.25 8.12 2.65
CA GLU A 134 -1.44 8.51 1.26
C GLU A 134 -1.56 7.25 0.39
N LYS A 135 -2.65 7.15 -0.38
CA LYS A 135 -2.88 6.07 -1.35
C LYS A 135 -3.70 6.57 -2.53
N ASN A 136 -3.67 5.84 -3.65
CA ASN A 136 -4.62 6.06 -4.74
C ASN A 136 -6.06 5.75 -4.27
N ASP A 137 -7.06 6.42 -4.84
CA ASP A 137 -8.46 6.24 -4.46
C ASP A 137 -8.97 4.81 -4.61
N ASP A 138 -8.54 4.10 -5.65
CA ASP A 138 -8.92 2.71 -5.93
C ASP A 138 -8.09 1.68 -5.15
N TYR A 139 -7.09 2.14 -4.40
CA TYR A 139 -6.24 1.26 -3.60
C TYR A 139 -7.07 0.61 -2.48
N PRO A 140 -7.10 -0.74 -2.39
CA PRO A 140 -8.09 -1.47 -1.61
C PRO A 140 -7.73 -1.58 -0.13
N LEU A 141 -7.36 -0.46 0.50
CA LEU A 141 -7.08 -0.33 1.92
C LEU A 141 -8.13 0.57 2.57
N LYS A 142 -8.92 0.00 3.47
CA LYS A 142 -9.84 0.77 4.29
C LYS A 142 -9.09 1.34 5.48
N ILE A 143 -9.25 2.65 5.69
CA ILE A 143 -8.72 3.38 6.85
C ILE A 143 -9.91 3.80 7.71
N PHE A 144 -9.98 3.31 8.94
CA PHE A 144 -11.06 3.60 9.88
C PHE A 144 -10.51 3.72 11.31
N CYS A 145 -11.28 4.30 12.22
CA CYS A 145 -11.00 4.27 13.65
C CYS A 145 -12.10 3.46 14.32
N LEU A 146 -11.73 2.59 15.26
CA LEU A 146 -12.67 2.11 16.26
C LEU A 146 -12.59 3.11 17.40
N ASP A 147 -13.65 3.91 17.55
CA ASP A 147 -13.86 4.77 18.72
C ASP A 147 -14.04 3.92 19.99
#